data_AF-A0A1W9RVH5-F1
#
_entry.id   AF-A0A1W9RVH5-F1
#
_cell.length_a   1.000
_cell.length_b   1.000
_cell.length_c   1.000
_cell.angle_alpha   90.00
_cell.angle_beta   90.00
_cell.angle_gamma   90.00
#
_symmetry.space_group_name_H-M   'P 1'
#
loop_
_entity.id
_entity.type
_entity.pdbx_description
1 polymer ?
#
loop_
_entity_poly.entity_id
_entity_poly.type
_entity_poly.pdbx_seq_one_letter_code
_entity_poly.pdbx_strand_id
1 'polypeptide(L)'
;MNTGDYRTALSVLCEIEKPDDHILFMKAGAFDSLGDFPDALDAYKRIIQEHPEGFYAPLAYERMGDIYLERGELPLARASYEKLLTNYPDALNSQDVREKIDKLEGKI
;
A
#
# COMPACT_ATOMS: atom_id res chain seq x y z
N MET A 1 15.35 -0.52 -15.80
CA MET A 1 14.34 -1.50 -16.24
C MET A 1 14.77 -2.89 -15.75
N ASN A 2 14.34 -3.28 -14.55
CA ASN A 2 14.59 -4.62 -13.96
C ASN A 2 13.28 -5.41 -13.84
N THR A 3 12.42 -5.35 -14.86
CA THR A 3 11.10 -6.03 -14.85
C THR A 3 11.20 -7.56 -14.79
N GLY A 4 12.38 -8.14 -15.04
CA GLY A 4 12.63 -9.59 -14.95
C GLY A 4 12.67 -10.13 -13.53
N ASP A 5 13.13 -9.35 -12.56
CA ASP A 5 13.30 -9.81 -11.18
C ASP A 5 11.96 -9.94 -10.45
N TYR A 6 11.03 -9.01 -10.70
CA TYR A 6 9.71 -8.99 -10.05
C TYR A 6 8.83 -10.18 -10.43
N ARG A 7 8.92 -10.67 -11.67
CA ARG A 7 8.15 -11.85 -12.12
C ARG A 7 8.63 -13.14 -11.44
N THR A 8 9.93 -13.25 -11.26
CA THR A 8 10.54 -14.38 -10.54
C THR A 8 10.17 -14.31 -9.06
N ALA A 9 10.29 -13.13 -8.45
CA ALA A 9 9.85 -12.90 -7.07
C ALA A 9 8.38 -13.28 -6.87
N LEU A 10 7.49 -12.84 -7.76
CA LEU A 10 6.05 -13.14 -7.69
C LEU A 10 5.76 -14.64 -7.70
N SER A 11 6.52 -15.41 -8.49
CA SER A 11 6.36 -16.87 -8.61
C SER A 11 6.69 -17.57 -7.28
N VAL A 12 7.78 -17.18 -6.63
CA VAL A 12 8.21 -17.73 -5.32
C VAL A 12 7.24 -17.33 -4.21
N LEU A 13 6.77 -16.08 -4.21
CA LEU A 13 5.84 -15.57 -3.20
C LEU A 13 4.46 -16.26 -3.26
N CYS A 14 4.10 -16.87 -4.39
CA CYS A 14 2.82 -17.56 -4.57
C CYS A 14 2.78 -18.97 -3.96
N GLU A 15 3.93 -19.59 -3.69
CA GLU A 15 4.02 -20.95 -3.12
C GLU A 15 3.84 -20.98 -1.59
N ILE A 16 3.76 -19.82 -0.94
CA ILE A 16 3.64 -19.73 0.52
C ILE A 16 2.16 -19.76 0.93
N GLU A 17 1.73 -20.82 1.63
CA GLU A 17 0.33 -20.98 2.08
C GLU A 17 -0.14 -19.88 3.06
N LYS A 18 0.78 -19.31 3.85
CA LYS A 18 0.52 -18.21 4.79
C LYS A 18 1.64 -17.18 4.73
N PRO A 19 1.60 -16.26 3.75
CA PRO A 19 2.62 -15.23 3.63
C PRO A 19 2.50 -14.26 4.81
N ASP A 20 3.64 -13.97 5.44
CA ASP A 20 3.75 -12.91 6.43
C ASP A 20 3.46 -11.53 5.81
N ASP A 21 3.18 -10.53 6.63
CA ASP A 21 2.86 -9.18 6.17
C ASP A 21 3.96 -8.58 5.28
N HIS A 22 5.23 -8.87 5.59
CA HIS A 22 6.39 -8.51 4.79
C HIS A 22 6.36 -9.11 3.37
N ILE A 23 5.99 -10.39 3.26
CA ILE A 23 5.93 -11.12 1.99
C ILE A 23 4.81 -10.56 1.11
N LEU A 24 3.66 -10.29 1.71
CA LEU A 24 2.54 -9.63 1.03
C LEU A 24 2.91 -8.21 0.60
N PHE A 25 3.66 -7.47 1.42
CA PHE A 25 4.10 -6.11 1.09
C PHE A 25 5.06 -6.10 -0.10
N MET A 26 6.04 -7.02 -0.12
CA MET A 26 6.94 -7.17 -1.27
C MET A 26 6.19 -7.56 -2.54
N LYS A 27 5.19 -8.45 -2.43
CA LYS A 27 4.33 -8.83 -3.56
C LYS A 27 3.57 -7.62 -4.11
N ALA A 28 2.96 -6.83 -3.23
CA ALA A 28 2.22 -5.64 -3.61
C ALA A 28 3.12 -4.60 -4.29
N GLY A 29 4.31 -4.34 -3.75
CA GLY A 29 5.28 -3.41 -4.34
C GLY A 29 5.83 -3.89 -5.69
N ALA A 30 5.91 -5.22 -5.90
CA ALA A 30 6.27 -5.78 -7.19
C ALA A 30 5.19 -5.51 -8.25
N PHE A 31 3.91 -5.70 -7.91
CA PHE A 31 2.80 -5.38 -8.81
C PHE A 31 2.72 -3.88 -9.10
N ASP A 32 2.91 -3.03 -8.09
CA ASP A 32 2.97 -1.57 -8.21
C ASP A 32 4.07 -1.15 -9.21
N SER A 33 5.28 -1.71 -9.04
CA SER A 33 6.41 -1.47 -9.96
C SER A 33 6.17 -1.97 -11.39
N LEU A 34 5.28 -2.95 -11.56
CA LEU A 34 4.87 -3.47 -12.86
C LEU A 34 3.70 -2.66 -13.48
N GLY A 35 3.15 -1.69 -12.75
CA GLY A 35 1.96 -0.93 -13.14
C GLY A 35 0.65 -1.71 -13.00
N ASP A 36 0.68 -2.87 -12.34
CA ASP A 36 -0.49 -3.70 -12.09
C ASP A 36 -1.19 -3.26 -10.80
N PHE A 37 -1.77 -2.07 -10.85
CA PHE A 37 -2.44 -1.45 -9.70
C PHE A 37 -3.57 -2.29 -9.11
N PRO A 38 -4.42 -3.01 -9.88
CA PRO A 38 -5.43 -3.90 -9.31
C PRO A 38 -4.83 -4.97 -8.39
N ASP A 39 -3.83 -5.71 -8.86
CA ASP A 39 -3.20 -6.77 -8.07
C ASP A 39 -2.39 -6.22 -6.89
N ALA A 40 -1.75 -5.05 -7.06
CA ALA A 40 -1.07 -4.35 -5.97
C ALA A 40 -2.05 -3.96 -4.84
N LEU A 41 -3.18 -3.35 -5.20
CA LEU A 41 -4.22 -2.95 -4.24
C LEU A 41 -4.81 -4.16 -3.51
N ASP A 42 -5.03 -5.28 -4.20
CA ASP A 42 -5.55 -6.48 -3.56
C ASP A 42 -4.53 -7.12 -2.60
N ALA A 43 -3.25 -7.12 -2.94
CA ALA A 43 -2.20 -7.54 -2.02
C ALA A 43 -2.10 -6.63 -0.78
N TYR A 44 -2.18 -5.29 -0.94
CA TYR A 44 -2.21 -4.36 0.18
C TYR A 44 -3.45 -4.53 1.08
N LYS A 45 -4.64 -4.75 0.49
CA LYS A 45 -5.86 -5.05 1.26
C LYS A 45 -5.70 -6.31 2.09
N ARG A 46 -5.05 -7.35 1.56
CA ARG A 46 -4.79 -8.58 2.33
C ARG A 46 -3.91 -8.33 3.54
N ILE A 47 -2.88 -7.48 3.44
CA ILE A 47 -2.07 -7.08 4.61
C ILE A 47 -2.96 -6.49 5.70
N ILE A 48 -3.84 -5.57 5.33
CA ILE A 48 -4.74 -4.88 6.27
C ILE A 48 -5.77 -5.84 6.89
N GLN A 49 -6.21 -6.85 6.15
CA GLN A 49 -7.22 -7.81 6.60
C GLN A 49 -6.62 -8.95 7.44
N GLU A 50 -5.49 -9.49 7.01
CA GLU A 50 -4.85 -10.66 7.63
C GLU A 50 -3.89 -10.25 8.75
N HIS A 51 -3.26 -9.08 8.62
CA HIS A 51 -2.23 -8.57 9.54
C HIS A 51 -2.51 -7.13 9.98
N PRO A 52 -3.68 -6.82 10.56
CA PRO A 52 -4.04 -5.45 10.93
C PRO A 52 -3.13 -4.84 11.99
N GLU A 53 -2.45 -5.63 12.82
CA GLU A 53 -1.48 -5.12 13.81
C GLU A 53 -0.03 -5.21 13.30
N GLY A 54 0.15 -5.66 12.05
CA GLY A 54 1.45 -5.82 11.41
C GLY A 54 2.11 -4.48 11.12
N PHE A 55 3.44 -4.48 11.11
CA PHE A 55 4.24 -3.28 10.83
C PHE A 55 3.92 -2.70 9.44
N TYR A 56 3.55 -3.56 8.49
CA TYR A 56 3.25 -3.18 7.12
C TYR A 56 1.80 -2.74 6.89
N ALA A 57 0.89 -2.90 7.85
CA ALA A 57 -0.50 -2.46 7.71
C ALA A 57 -0.65 -0.94 7.48
N PRO A 58 -0.02 -0.05 8.28
CA PRO A 58 -0.04 1.38 7.98
C PRO A 58 0.65 1.71 6.66
N LEU A 59 1.75 1.02 6.30
CA LEU A 59 2.41 1.22 5.00
C LEU A 59 1.51 0.81 3.83
N ALA A 60 0.71 -0.24 3.99
CA ALA A 60 -0.24 -0.69 2.99
C ALA A 60 -1.33 0.36 2.73
N TYR A 61 -1.88 0.97 3.78
CA TYR A 61 -2.84 2.08 3.62
C TYR A 61 -2.24 3.27 2.87
N GLU A 62 -1.00 3.63 3.18
CA GLU A 62 -0.30 4.71 2.49
C GLU A 62 -0.10 4.39 1.01
N ARG A 63 0.41 3.20 0.69
CA ARG A 63 0.66 2.76 -0.69
C ARG A 63 -0.62 2.67 -1.50
N MET A 64 -1.70 2.17 -0.92
CA MET A 64 -3.01 2.21 -1.55
C MET A 64 -3.44 3.65 -1.87
N GLY A 65 -3.23 4.57 -0.91
CA GLY A 65 -3.49 5.99 -1.12
C GLY A 65 -2.69 6.57 -2.28
N ASP A 66 -1.39 6.26 -2.35
CA ASP A 66 -0.48 6.71 -3.42
C ASP A 66 -0.93 6.20 -4.79
N ILE A 67 -1.29 4.91 -4.90
CA ILE A 67 -1.82 4.32 -6.13
C ILE A 67 -3.12 5.04 -6.57
N TYR A 68 -4.02 5.33 -5.63
CA TYR A 68 -5.24 6.08 -5.95
C TYR A 68 -4.93 7.52 -6.39
N LEU A 69 -3.89 8.17 -5.84
CA LEU A 69 -3.44 9.48 -6.29
C LEU A 69 -2.90 9.46 -7.71
N GLU A 70 -2.05 8.50 -8.04
CA GLU A 70 -1.50 8.34 -9.38
C GLU A 70 -2.59 8.09 -10.43
N ARG A 71 -3.70 7.45 -10.01
CA ARG A 71 -4.89 7.23 -10.83
C ARG A 71 -5.85 8.42 -10.89
N GLY A 72 -5.58 9.50 -10.14
CA GLY A 72 -6.47 10.67 -10.04
C GLY A 72 -7.74 10.42 -9.21
N GLU A 73 -7.80 9.31 -8.49
CA GLU A 73 -8.92 8.92 -7.62
C GLU A 73 -8.79 9.57 -6.24
N LEU A 74 -8.74 10.91 -6.22
CA LEU A 74 -8.48 11.72 -5.02
C LEU A 74 -9.37 11.35 -3.81
N PRO A 75 -10.69 11.09 -3.97
CA PRO A 75 -11.53 10.70 -2.84
C PRO A 75 -11.10 9.36 -2.20
N LEU A 76 -10.66 8.39 -3.01
CA LEU A 76 -10.22 7.07 -2.54
C LEU A 76 -8.83 7.14 -1.91
N ALA A 77 -7.95 7.98 -2.46
CA ALA A 77 -6.65 8.26 -1.87
C ALA A 77 -6.79 8.85 -0.47
N ARG A 78 -7.59 9.92 -0.36
CA ARG A 78 -7.92 10.55 0.92
C ARG A 78 -8.48 9.55 1.92
N ALA A 79 -9.47 8.75 1.51
CA ALA A 79 -10.07 7.76 2.41
C ALA A 79 -9.07 6.71 2.91
N SER A 80 -8.08 6.34 2.09
CA SER A 80 -7.01 5.41 2.50
C SER A 80 -6.07 6.04 3.52
N TYR A 81 -5.67 7.29 3.30
CA TYR A 81 -4.86 8.07 4.24
C TYR A 81 -5.58 8.34 5.56
N GLU A 82 -6.86 8.71 5.52
CA GLU A 82 -7.66 8.92 6.75
C GLU A 82 -7.79 7.64 7.57
N LYS A 83 -7.96 6.48 6.92
CA LYS A 83 -7.97 5.18 7.61
C LYS A 83 -6.64 4.89 8.28
N LEU A 84 -5.51 5.23 7.65
CA LEU A 84 -4.20 5.12 8.27
C LEU A 84 -4.13 5.95 9.56
N LEU A 85 -4.49 7.23 9.49
CA LEU A 85 -4.43 8.14 10.64
C LEU A 85 -5.41 7.76 11.76
N THR A 86 -6.52 7.12 11.39
CA THR A 86 -7.55 6.67 12.34
C THR A 86 -7.16 5.37 13.03
N ASN A 87 -6.67 4.40 12.27
CA ASN A 87 -6.35 3.06 12.77
C ASN A 87 -4.93 2.98 13.37
N TYR A 88 -4.01 3.80 12.87
CA TYR A 88 -2.59 3.84 13.26
C TYR A 88 -2.11 5.27 13.50
N PRO A 89 -2.66 5.99 14.49
CA PRO A 89 -2.29 7.37 14.76
C PRO A 89 -0.79 7.55 15.05
N ASP A 90 -0.14 6.53 15.64
CA ASP A 90 1.28 6.54 16.02
C ASP A 90 2.20 5.92 14.96
N ALA A 91 1.69 5.61 13.76
CA ALA A 91 2.55 5.12 12.68
C ALA A 91 3.59 6.17 12.27
N LEU A 92 4.80 5.71 11.94
CA LEU A 92 5.91 6.58 11.55
C LEU A 92 5.58 7.45 10.34
N ASN A 93 4.73 6.95 9.43
CA ASN A 93 4.29 7.64 8.23
C ASN A 93 3.04 8.51 8.43
N SER A 94 2.46 8.57 9.63
CA SER A 94 1.28 9.40 9.90
C SER A 94 1.50 10.89 9.60
N GLN A 95 2.72 11.39 9.81
CA GLN A 95 3.01 12.80 9.51
C GLN A 95 3.05 13.06 8.01
N ASP A 96 3.75 12.22 7.25
CA ASP A 96 3.83 12.32 5.79
C ASP A 96 2.43 12.21 5.14
N VAL A 97 1.60 11.31 5.68
CA VAL A 97 0.23 11.08 5.21
C VAL A 97 -0.65 12.31 5.45
N ARG A 98 -0.49 13.03 6.57
CA ARG A 98 -1.19 14.30 6.80
C ARG A 98 -0.80 15.35 5.76
N GLU A 99 0.50 15.49 5.48
CA GLU A 99 0.97 16.42 4.45
C GLU A 99 0.40 16.08 3.06
N LYS A 100 0.29 14.78 2.73
CA LYS A 100 -0.37 14.35 1.49
C LYS A 100 -1.83 14.78 1.46
N ILE A 101 -2.60 14.57 2.53
CA ILE A 101 -4.00 15.02 2.61
C ILE A 101 -4.11 16.54 2.43
N ASP A 102 -3.27 17.32 3.11
CA ASP A 102 -3.32 18.79 3.01
C ASP A 102 -3.04 19.28 1.58
N LYS A 103 -2.11 18.63 0.87
CA LYS A 103 -1.85 18.89 -0.55
C LYS A 103 -3.07 18.58 -1.41
N LEU A 104 -3.80 17.49 -1.13
CA LEU A 104 -5.02 17.14 -1.86
C LEU A 104 -6.15 18.14 -1.67
N GLU A 105 -6.23 18.74 -0.48
CA GLU A 105 -7.21 19.78 -0.17
C GLU A 105 -6.79 21.17 -0.70
N GLY A 106 -5.61 21.29 -1.30
CA GLY A 106 -5.08 22.57 -1.79
C GLY A 106 -4.75 23.55 -0.66
N LYS A 107 -4.40 23.03 0.53
CA LYS A 107 -4.11 23.84 1.73
C LYS A 107 -2.65 24.31 1.83
N ILE A 108 -1.83 24.09 0.81
CA ILE A 108 -0.38 24.37 0.80
C ILE A 108 0.01 25.11 -0.47
#